data_AF-A0A8B6C5Z3-F1
#
_entry.id   AF-A0A8B6C5Z3-F1
#
_cell.length_a   1.000
_cell.length_b   1.000
_cell.length_c   1.000
_cell.angle_alpha   90.00
_cell.angle_beta   90.00
_cell.angle_gamma   90.00
#
_symmetry.space_group_name_H-M   'P 1'
#
loop_
_entity.id
_entity.type
_entity.pdbx_description
1 polymer ?
#
loop_
_entity_poly.entity_id
_entity_poly.type
_entity_poly.pdbx_seq_one_letter_code
_entity_poly.pdbx_strand_id
1 'polypeptide(L)'
;DHIGFPVVECSANGDFIVTKPKGTGGLINEATVSEQLVYEIGDPAHYFLPDVVCDFTQVQLDEINSGTDEAAVFVTGAKGKPPTSQYKSSATYADGYRSTAVAIIRGPNTKQKGEKTADQIIKRCRRIFKQLNLEDFSRVHVEVLGAEQSYGPMTSLPHGSRESVLWLAVHHHQKKALEFFSKEIAPAGTGMAPGLTGLVGGRPRVSPILRLFSFMYPKKDIEIDISLNGNHVEKFEPQEIPVAEYPKAKEQHVVDEVIVQTGNKSYRLEDLAYTRSGDKGNMCNIGVIARHPAILPYLRQQLTSQAVQKYFSHLFDNPSNASVQRYYVPGIHGMNFVLPESLGGGGVASLRSDPQGKAYGQMLLDFIVKDVPDMDQYLKEIK
;
A
#
# COMPACT_ATOMS: atom_id res chain seq x y z
N ASP A 1 0.87 12.08 -24.72
CA ASP A 1 -0.51 12.07 -24.19
C ASP A 1 -1.24 10.77 -24.55
N HIS A 2 -0.91 10.14 -25.67
CA HIS A 2 -1.48 8.84 -26.05
C HIS A 2 -0.80 7.64 -25.33
N ILE A 3 -1.13 7.42 -24.06
CA ILE A 3 -0.61 6.31 -23.23
C ILE A 3 -1.76 5.36 -22.88
N GLY A 4 -1.65 4.10 -23.29
CA GLY A 4 -2.63 3.04 -23.00
C GLY A 4 -2.19 2.08 -21.90
N PHE A 5 -3.01 1.07 -21.62
CA PHE A 5 -2.59 -0.10 -20.84
C PHE A 5 -1.65 -0.98 -21.67
N PRO A 6 -0.71 -1.70 -21.02
CA PRO A 6 0.12 -2.68 -21.71
C PRO A 6 -0.74 -3.82 -22.28
N VAL A 7 -0.21 -4.46 -23.32
CA VAL A 7 -0.74 -5.68 -23.93
C VAL A 7 0.09 -6.85 -23.40
N VAL A 8 -0.57 -7.95 -23.07
CA VAL A 8 0.08 -9.20 -22.68
C VAL A 8 -0.25 -10.28 -23.71
N GLU A 9 0.78 -10.81 -24.35
CA GLU A 9 0.67 -11.92 -25.30
C GLU A 9 1.09 -13.22 -24.61
N CYS A 10 0.11 -14.05 -24.24
CA CYS A 10 0.33 -15.27 -23.47
C CYS A 10 0.56 -16.49 -24.37
N SER A 11 1.58 -17.27 -24.04
CA SER A 11 1.83 -18.60 -24.60
C SER A 11 1.10 -19.68 -23.81
N ALA A 12 0.84 -20.82 -24.45
CA ALA A 12 0.12 -21.95 -23.83
C ALA A 12 0.86 -22.58 -22.63
N ASN A 13 2.18 -22.38 -22.53
CA ASN A 13 3.01 -22.86 -21.43
C ASN A 13 3.03 -21.90 -20.22
N GLY A 14 2.35 -20.74 -20.30
CA GLY A 14 2.27 -19.76 -19.23
C GLY A 14 3.31 -18.63 -19.30
N ASP A 15 4.29 -18.71 -20.21
CA ASP A 15 5.19 -17.60 -20.50
C ASP A 15 4.43 -16.53 -21.30
N PHE A 16 4.84 -15.27 -21.19
CA PHE A 16 4.17 -14.19 -21.90
C PHE A 16 5.09 -13.02 -22.23
N ILE A 17 4.68 -12.23 -23.23
CA ILE A 17 5.34 -10.97 -23.58
C ILE A 17 4.46 -9.81 -23.12
N VAL A 18 5.05 -8.87 -22.39
CA VAL A 18 4.42 -7.58 -22.07
C VAL A 18 4.91 -6.55 -23.07
N THR A 19 4.00 -5.87 -23.76
CA THR A 19 4.32 -4.82 -24.75
C THR A 19 3.28 -3.70 -24.75
N LYS A 20 3.36 -2.77 -25.71
CA LYS A 20 2.40 -1.69 -25.92
C LYS A 20 2.12 -1.51 -27.43
N PRO A 21 0.96 -0.94 -27.82
CA PRO A 21 0.70 -0.63 -29.21
C PRO A 21 1.74 0.37 -29.78
N LYS A 22 2.13 0.17 -31.04
CA LYS A 22 3.05 1.07 -31.75
C LYS A 22 2.49 2.49 -31.85
N GLY A 23 3.35 3.50 -31.81
CA GLY A 23 3.01 4.93 -31.88
C GLY A 23 2.36 5.48 -30.62
N THR A 24 2.42 4.75 -29.50
CA THR A 24 1.88 5.18 -28.19
C THR A 24 3.00 5.48 -27.21
N GLY A 25 2.75 6.37 -26.25
CA GLY A 25 3.67 6.64 -25.14
C GLY A 25 3.64 5.53 -24.08
N GLY A 26 4.40 5.76 -23.01
CA GLY A 26 4.60 4.76 -21.95
C GLY A 26 5.93 4.00 -22.14
N LEU A 27 6.46 3.49 -21.03
CA LEU A 27 7.74 2.78 -20.98
C LEU A 27 7.50 1.31 -20.60
N ILE A 28 7.91 0.39 -21.47
CA ILE A 28 7.93 -1.04 -21.21
C ILE A 28 9.40 -1.45 -21.11
N ASN A 29 9.81 -1.86 -19.92
CA ASN A 29 11.17 -2.31 -19.62
C ASN A 29 11.13 -3.20 -18.37
N GLU A 30 12.25 -3.83 -18.01
CA GLU A 30 12.34 -4.73 -16.85
C GLU A 30 11.92 -4.04 -15.55
N ALA A 31 12.28 -2.76 -15.38
CA ALA A 31 11.94 -1.98 -14.19
C ALA A 31 10.43 -1.78 -14.05
N THR A 32 9.72 -1.34 -15.09
CA THR A 32 8.28 -1.06 -15.00
C THR A 32 7.46 -2.35 -14.85
N VAL A 33 7.90 -3.45 -15.49
CA VAL A 33 7.24 -4.76 -15.37
C VAL A 33 7.50 -5.38 -13.99
N SER A 34 8.72 -5.28 -13.46
CA SER A 34 9.04 -5.77 -12.10
C SER A 34 8.31 -4.99 -11.00
N GLU A 35 8.20 -3.66 -11.12
CA GLU A 35 7.40 -2.85 -10.19
C GLU A 35 5.93 -3.30 -10.17
N GLN A 36 5.36 -3.61 -11.34
CA GLN A 36 3.99 -4.10 -11.42
C GLN A 36 3.83 -5.52 -10.87
N LEU A 37 4.82 -6.40 -11.08
CA LEU A 37 4.84 -7.76 -10.54
C LEU A 37 4.77 -7.77 -8.99
N VAL A 38 5.42 -6.82 -8.33
CA VAL A 38 5.44 -6.73 -6.86
C VAL A 38 4.31 -5.85 -6.28
N TYR A 39 3.36 -5.39 -7.08
CA TYR A 39 2.23 -4.58 -6.60
C TYR A 39 1.13 -5.46 -5.96
N GLU A 40 0.70 -5.12 -4.74
CA GLU A 40 -0.38 -5.80 -3.99
C GLU A 40 -0.18 -7.31 -3.78
N ILE A 41 1.08 -7.74 -3.69
CA ILE A 41 1.47 -9.13 -3.48
C ILE A 41 1.77 -9.42 -2.00
N GLY A 42 1.25 -10.55 -1.51
CA GLY A 42 1.53 -11.09 -0.18
C GLY A 42 2.79 -11.95 -0.16
N ASP A 43 2.68 -13.21 0.27
CA ASP A 43 3.75 -14.20 0.10
C ASP A 43 3.92 -14.50 -1.41
N PRO A 44 5.06 -14.16 -2.04
CA PRO A 44 5.29 -14.42 -3.46
C PRO A 44 5.51 -15.90 -3.78
N ALA A 45 5.86 -16.74 -2.80
CA ALA A 45 5.99 -18.20 -3.01
C ALA A 45 4.63 -18.91 -2.94
N HIS A 46 3.66 -18.29 -2.26
CA HIS A 46 2.32 -18.83 -2.02
C HIS A 46 1.26 -17.74 -2.20
N TYR A 47 1.16 -17.16 -3.40
CA TYR A 47 0.15 -16.15 -3.66
C TYR A 47 -1.20 -16.80 -3.98
N PHE A 48 -2.13 -16.72 -3.02
CA PHE A 48 -3.44 -17.38 -3.11
C PHE A 48 -4.40 -16.66 -4.06
N LEU A 49 -4.71 -17.32 -5.18
CA LEU A 49 -5.82 -17.04 -6.09
C LEU A 49 -6.98 -18.05 -5.84
N PRO A 50 -8.17 -17.85 -6.44
CA PRO A 50 -9.34 -18.69 -6.16
C PRO A 50 -9.16 -20.19 -6.47
N ASP A 51 -8.37 -20.51 -7.48
CA ASP A 51 -8.25 -21.84 -8.10
C ASP A 51 -6.80 -22.29 -8.33
N VAL A 52 -5.83 -21.44 -8.00
CA VAL A 52 -4.40 -21.74 -8.07
C VAL A 52 -3.66 -21.01 -6.94
N VAL A 53 -2.56 -21.59 -6.48
CA VAL A 53 -1.58 -20.86 -5.65
C VAL A 53 -0.36 -20.57 -6.51
N CYS A 54 -0.04 -19.30 -6.71
CA CYS A 54 1.05 -18.90 -7.59
C CYS A 54 2.37 -18.79 -6.82
N ASP A 55 3.44 -19.22 -7.47
CA ASP A 55 4.82 -18.97 -7.08
C ASP A 55 5.47 -18.02 -8.11
N PHE A 56 5.78 -16.82 -7.64
CA PHE A 56 6.41 -15.76 -8.41
C PHE A 56 7.88 -15.56 -8.04
N THR A 57 8.44 -16.39 -7.15
CA THR A 57 9.80 -16.18 -6.63
C THR A 57 10.88 -16.27 -7.71
N GLN A 58 10.65 -17.10 -8.73
CA GLN A 58 11.58 -17.37 -9.84
C GLN A 58 11.12 -16.74 -11.15
N VAL A 59 10.24 -15.73 -11.12
CA VAL A 59 9.88 -15.00 -12.34
C VAL A 59 11.11 -14.28 -12.87
N GLN A 60 11.41 -14.48 -14.15
CA GLN A 60 12.49 -13.82 -14.86
C GLN A 60 11.91 -12.88 -15.91
N LEU A 61 12.64 -11.80 -16.18
CA LEU A 61 12.26 -10.75 -17.09
C LEU A 61 13.43 -10.52 -18.05
N ASP A 62 13.17 -10.61 -19.35
CA ASP A 62 14.16 -10.36 -20.39
C ASP A 62 13.65 -9.25 -21.33
N GLU A 63 14.35 -8.12 -21.39
CA GLU A 63 14.02 -7.04 -22.33
C GLU A 63 14.20 -7.43 -23.80
N ILE A 64 13.23 -7.04 -24.63
CA ILE A 64 13.24 -7.18 -26.08
C ILE A 64 13.11 -5.79 -26.70
N ASN A 65 13.97 -5.47 -27.67
CA ASN A 65 13.96 -4.19 -28.42
C ASN A 65 13.97 -2.95 -27.50
N SER A 66 14.76 -2.99 -26.42
CA SER A 66 14.83 -1.92 -25.42
C SER A 66 15.10 -0.54 -26.04
N GLY A 67 14.47 0.49 -25.48
CA GLY A 67 14.59 1.88 -25.95
C GLY A 67 13.88 2.19 -27.27
N THR A 68 13.16 1.23 -27.86
CA THR A 68 12.39 1.44 -29.10
C THR A 68 10.89 1.50 -28.85
N ASP A 69 10.13 1.89 -29.88
CA ASP A 69 8.66 1.89 -29.81
C ASP A 69 8.06 0.48 -29.81
N GLU A 70 8.87 -0.53 -30.13
CA GLU A 70 8.54 -1.96 -30.10
C GLU A 70 9.09 -2.66 -28.86
N ALA A 71 9.46 -1.89 -27.82
CA ALA A 71 9.95 -2.42 -26.57
C ALA A 71 8.94 -3.39 -25.95
N ALA A 72 9.45 -4.53 -25.50
CA ALA A 72 8.69 -5.56 -24.84
C ALA A 72 9.53 -6.23 -23.76
N VAL A 73 8.89 -6.95 -22.85
CA VAL A 73 9.56 -7.77 -21.84
C VAL A 73 9.00 -9.18 -21.92
N PHE A 74 9.86 -10.16 -22.13
CA PHE A 74 9.48 -11.56 -22.03
C PHE A 74 9.53 -12.00 -20.57
N VAL A 75 8.46 -12.64 -20.12
CA VAL A 75 8.26 -13.01 -18.73
C VAL A 75 8.09 -14.52 -18.64
N THR A 76 8.93 -15.16 -17.83
CA THR A 76 8.96 -16.62 -17.65
C THR A 76 9.07 -16.98 -16.17
N GLY A 77 8.92 -18.26 -15.85
CA GLY A 77 9.26 -18.81 -14.52
C GLY A 77 8.17 -18.72 -13.45
N ALA A 78 7.03 -18.09 -13.73
CA ALA A 78 5.84 -18.16 -12.87
C ALA A 78 5.30 -19.60 -12.82
N LYS A 79 5.00 -20.12 -11.62
CA LYS A 79 4.48 -21.49 -11.47
C LYS A 79 3.14 -21.50 -10.74
N GLY A 80 2.20 -22.29 -11.26
CA GLY A 80 0.97 -22.64 -10.55
C GLY A 80 1.17 -23.88 -9.67
N LYS A 81 0.66 -23.82 -8.45
CA LYS A 81 0.56 -24.94 -7.50
C LYS A 81 -0.92 -25.24 -7.23
N PRO A 82 -1.27 -26.46 -6.76
CA PRO A 82 -2.64 -26.81 -6.44
C PRO A 82 -3.35 -25.80 -5.52
N PRO A 83 -4.64 -25.51 -5.70
CA PRO A 83 -5.36 -24.62 -4.81
C PRO A 83 -5.46 -25.18 -3.39
N THR A 84 -5.94 -24.35 -2.45
CA THR A 84 -6.30 -24.82 -1.11
C THR A 84 -7.69 -25.46 -1.07
N SER A 85 -7.97 -26.14 0.04
CA SER A 85 -9.31 -26.60 0.43
C SER A 85 -10.25 -25.48 0.90
N GLN A 86 -9.85 -24.21 0.76
CA GLN A 86 -10.58 -23.04 1.25
C GLN A 86 -10.88 -22.05 0.12
N TYR A 87 -12.04 -21.39 0.18
CA TYR A 87 -12.36 -20.23 -0.64
C TYR A 87 -11.77 -18.96 -0.02
N LYS A 88 -11.30 -18.07 -0.89
CA LYS A 88 -10.95 -16.70 -0.51
C LYS A 88 -12.23 -15.88 -0.46
N SER A 89 -12.68 -15.56 0.75
CA SER A 89 -13.92 -14.83 0.97
C SER A 89 -13.64 -13.40 1.44
N SER A 90 -14.56 -12.51 1.08
CA SER A 90 -14.61 -11.13 1.51
C SER A 90 -16.00 -10.84 2.01
N ALA A 91 -16.10 -10.37 3.25
CA ALA A 91 -17.37 -9.94 3.82
C ALA A 91 -17.28 -8.47 4.20
N THR A 92 -18.44 -7.81 4.15
CA THR A 92 -18.57 -6.41 4.52
C THR A 92 -19.61 -6.23 5.61
N TYR A 93 -19.41 -5.24 6.47
CA TYR A 93 -20.39 -4.83 7.46
C TYR A 93 -20.44 -3.31 7.59
N ALA A 94 -21.60 -2.79 7.99
CA ALA A 94 -21.77 -1.36 8.23
C ALA A 94 -20.98 -0.95 9.49
N ASP A 95 -20.02 -0.04 9.32
CA ASP A 95 -19.16 0.47 10.40
C ASP A 95 -19.36 1.98 10.57
N GLY A 96 -20.61 2.41 10.76
CA GLY A 96 -20.94 3.82 10.97
C GLY A 96 -20.64 4.72 9.77
N TYR A 97 -20.14 5.93 10.04
CA TYR A 97 -19.98 7.00 9.06
C TYR A 97 -18.63 7.70 9.19
N ARG A 98 -18.11 8.23 8.07
CA ARG A 98 -16.93 9.10 7.98
C ARG A 98 -17.30 10.48 7.47
N SER A 99 -16.57 11.50 7.91
CA SER A 99 -16.52 12.80 7.25
C SER A 99 -15.10 13.36 7.29
N THR A 100 -14.67 14.00 6.21
CA THR A 100 -13.30 14.52 6.05
C THR A 100 -13.34 15.98 5.63
N ALA A 101 -12.71 16.85 6.42
CA ALA A 101 -12.46 18.24 6.10
C ALA A 101 -11.04 18.42 5.60
N VAL A 102 -10.89 19.10 4.46
CA VAL A 102 -9.60 19.40 3.84
C VAL A 102 -9.48 20.91 3.65
N ALA A 103 -8.42 21.52 4.17
CA ALA A 103 -8.22 22.96 4.12
C ALA A 103 -6.77 23.32 3.86
N ILE A 104 -6.54 24.33 3.02
CA ILE A 104 -5.20 24.84 2.72
C ILE A 104 -4.77 25.81 3.83
N ILE A 105 -3.50 25.76 4.22
CA ILE A 105 -2.90 26.67 5.20
C ILE A 105 -1.65 27.28 4.59
N ARG A 106 -1.59 28.61 4.53
CA ARG A 106 -0.44 29.35 4.02
C ARG A 106 0.17 30.28 5.08
N GLY A 107 1.48 30.50 4.95
CA GLY A 107 2.26 31.39 5.82
C GLY A 107 3.10 30.64 6.85
N PRO A 108 3.65 31.32 7.86
CA PRO A 108 4.47 30.66 8.87
C PRO A 108 3.64 29.73 9.76
N ASN A 109 4.30 28.73 10.34
CA ASN A 109 3.75 27.81 11.35
C ASN A 109 2.50 27.04 10.88
N THR A 110 2.47 26.63 9.61
CA THR A 110 1.34 25.91 9.00
C THR A 110 0.96 24.64 9.77
N LYS A 111 1.95 23.87 10.22
CA LYS A 111 1.76 22.67 11.05
C LYS A 111 0.99 22.98 12.33
N GLN A 112 1.50 23.90 13.14
CA GLN A 112 0.88 24.25 14.42
C GLN A 112 -0.52 24.86 14.22
N LYS A 113 -0.71 25.65 13.17
CA LYS A 113 -2.03 26.22 12.81
C LYS A 113 -3.03 25.13 12.44
N GLY A 114 -2.62 24.14 11.65
CA GLY A 114 -3.46 23.00 11.26
C GLY A 114 -3.87 22.16 12.45
N GLU A 115 -2.89 21.73 13.25
CA GLU A 115 -3.12 20.95 14.47
C GLU A 115 -4.02 21.69 15.46
N LYS A 116 -3.78 23.00 15.68
CA LYS A 116 -4.59 23.80 16.60
C LYS A 116 -6.02 23.99 16.09
N THR A 117 -6.20 24.22 14.79
CA THR A 117 -7.53 24.35 14.17
C THR A 117 -8.31 23.06 14.33
N ALA A 118 -7.70 21.91 14.01
CA ALA A 118 -8.30 20.60 14.19
C ALA A 118 -8.72 20.35 15.66
N ASP A 119 -7.82 20.58 16.61
CA ASP A 119 -8.09 20.44 18.04
C ASP A 119 -9.30 21.27 18.50
N GLN A 120 -9.42 22.52 18.03
CA GLN A 120 -10.55 23.38 18.40
C GLN A 120 -11.88 22.93 17.78
N ILE A 121 -11.88 22.50 16.51
CA ILE A 121 -13.07 21.92 15.85
C ILE A 121 -13.54 20.68 16.64
N ILE A 122 -12.63 19.76 16.97
CA ILE A 122 -12.95 18.53 17.71
C ILE A 122 -13.51 18.86 19.09
N LYS A 123 -12.87 19.77 19.84
CA LYS A 123 -13.35 20.21 21.17
C LYS A 123 -14.73 20.83 21.11
N ARG A 124 -15.02 21.63 20.08
CA ARG A 124 -16.34 22.25 19.90
C ARG A 124 -17.40 21.21 19.54
N CYS A 125 -17.10 20.27 18.64
CA CYS A 125 -17.99 19.14 18.34
C CYS A 125 -18.31 18.32 19.59
N ARG A 126 -17.30 17.95 20.39
CA ARG A 126 -17.50 17.21 21.65
C ARG A 126 -18.41 17.93 22.65
N ARG A 127 -18.34 19.26 22.73
CA ARG A 127 -19.28 20.05 23.56
C ARG A 127 -20.71 19.95 23.04
N ILE A 128 -20.90 20.06 21.72
CA ILE A 128 -22.21 19.88 21.08
C ILE A 128 -22.74 18.46 21.32
N PHE A 129 -21.89 17.44 21.17
CA PHE A 129 -22.27 16.04 21.38
C PHE A 129 -22.78 15.83 22.80
N LYS A 130 -22.08 16.34 23.82
CA LYS A 130 -22.52 16.30 25.21
C LYS A 130 -23.88 17.00 25.43
N GLN A 131 -24.09 18.17 24.84
CA GLN A 131 -25.36 18.91 24.97
C GLN A 131 -26.54 18.16 24.32
N LEU A 132 -26.27 17.39 23.27
CA LEU A 132 -27.28 16.66 22.50
C LEU A 132 -27.35 15.17 22.85
N ASN A 133 -26.65 14.73 23.91
CA ASN A 133 -26.55 13.34 24.32
C ASN A 133 -26.13 12.38 23.18
N LEU A 134 -25.14 12.81 22.37
CA LEU A 134 -24.49 12.00 21.35
C LEU A 134 -23.19 11.40 21.91
N GLU A 135 -22.77 10.27 21.35
CA GLU A 135 -21.48 9.64 21.66
C GLU A 135 -20.29 10.51 21.21
N ASP A 136 -19.08 10.19 21.69
CA ASP A 136 -17.87 10.81 21.15
C ASP A 136 -17.48 10.15 19.83
N PHE A 137 -16.56 10.78 19.09
CA PHE A 137 -15.94 10.19 17.92
C PHE A 137 -15.32 8.83 18.24
N SER A 138 -15.67 7.82 17.44
CA SER A 138 -15.06 6.49 17.52
C SER A 138 -13.59 6.55 17.09
N ARG A 139 -13.27 7.34 16.06
CA ARG A 139 -11.89 7.63 15.62
C ARG A 139 -11.77 9.05 15.10
N VAL A 140 -10.61 9.66 15.33
CA VAL A 140 -10.23 10.98 14.80
C VAL A 140 -8.84 10.87 14.22
N HIS A 141 -8.65 11.38 13.01
CA HIS A 141 -7.36 11.45 12.35
C HIS A 141 -7.09 12.89 11.91
N VAL A 142 -5.92 13.39 12.30
CA VAL A 142 -5.43 14.71 11.94
C VAL A 142 -4.08 14.53 11.28
N GLU A 143 -3.94 15.08 10.09
CA GLU A 143 -2.69 15.10 9.34
C GLU A 143 -2.55 16.47 8.66
N VAL A 144 -1.33 17.00 8.64
CA VAL A 144 -0.97 18.25 7.97
C VAL A 144 0.03 17.90 6.88
N LEU A 145 -0.48 17.72 5.67
CA LEU A 145 0.31 17.43 4.47
C LEU A 145 1.17 18.64 4.12
N GLY A 146 2.42 18.40 3.70
CA GLY A 146 3.43 19.45 3.55
C GLY A 146 4.18 19.77 4.86
N ALA A 147 3.77 19.19 5.98
CA ALA A 147 4.57 19.15 7.21
C ALA A 147 5.23 17.78 7.45
N GLU A 148 5.28 16.95 6.40
CA GLU A 148 5.87 15.60 6.40
C GLU A 148 5.37 14.71 7.55
N GLN A 149 4.13 14.91 8.03
CA GLN A 149 3.58 14.06 9.09
C GLN A 149 3.44 12.60 8.64
N SER A 150 3.29 12.35 7.34
CA SER A 150 3.33 11.01 6.75
C SER A 150 4.69 10.31 6.97
N TYR A 151 5.80 11.05 7.09
CA TYR A 151 7.14 10.53 7.40
C TYR A 151 7.39 10.29 8.90
N GLY A 152 6.52 10.78 9.78
CA GLY A 152 6.62 10.56 11.22
C GLY A 152 7.98 11.00 11.79
N PRO A 153 8.72 10.14 12.52
CA PRO A 153 10.03 10.47 13.06
C PRO A 153 11.11 10.81 12.02
N MET A 154 10.89 10.45 10.75
CA MET A 154 11.85 10.64 9.65
C MET A 154 11.73 12.00 8.97
N THR A 155 10.88 12.91 9.47
CA THR A 155 10.70 14.23 8.87
C THR A 155 11.98 15.06 8.86
N SER A 156 12.22 15.72 7.73
CA SER A 156 13.20 16.80 7.54
C SER A 156 12.64 18.20 7.87
N LEU A 157 11.31 18.34 7.98
CA LEU A 157 10.58 19.59 8.20
C LEU A 157 9.75 19.58 9.51
N PRO A 158 10.38 19.62 10.70
CA PRO A 158 9.67 19.50 11.98
C PRO A 158 8.62 20.59 12.25
N HIS A 159 8.79 21.77 11.63
CA HIS A 159 7.88 22.92 11.73
C HIS A 159 6.92 23.07 10.53
N GLY A 160 7.04 22.18 9.55
CA GLY A 160 6.30 22.21 8.30
C GLY A 160 6.78 23.24 7.28
N SER A 161 6.26 23.13 6.05
CA SER A 161 6.50 24.07 4.96
C SER A 161 5.67 25.36 5.11
N ARG A 162 5.88 26.35 4.25
CA ARG A 162 5.05 27.58 4.22
C ARG A 162 3.67 27.37 3.60
N GLU A 163 3.42 26.20 3.01
CA GLU A 163 2.18 25.82 2.34
C GLU A 163 1.83 24.37 2.69
N SER A 164 0.77 24.18 3.46
CA SER A 164 0.35 22.86 3.92
C SER A 164 -1.14 22.66 3.76
N VAL A 165 -1.59 21.42 3.90
CA VAL A 165 -3.01 21.06 3.82
C VAL A 165 -3.38 20.32 5.10
N LEU A 166 -4.35 20.86 5.84
CA LEU A 166 -5.00 20.15 6.93
C LEU A 166 -5.94 19.09 6.35
N TRP A 167 -5.70 17.84 6.73
CA TRP A 167 -6.57 16.70 6.56
C TRP A 167 -7.15 16.30 7.92
N LEU A 168 -8.43 16.58 8.14
CA LEU A 168 -9.15 16.24 9.37
C LEU A 168 -10.28 15.27 9.05
N ALA A 169 -10.08 14.00 9.38
CA ALA A 169 -11.05 12.94 9.14
C ALA A 169 -11.58 12.39 10.47
N VAL A 170 -12.89 12.18 10.55
CA VAL A 170 -13.57 11.69 11.74
C VAL A 170 -14.50 10.53 11.41
N HIS A 171 -14.65 9.61 12.36
CA HIS A 171 -15.55 8.46 12.30
C HIS A 171 -16.49 8.48 13.50
N HIS A 172 -17.75 8.13 13.27
CA HIS A 172 -18.78 8.07 14.30
C HIS A 172 -19.89 7.07 13.88
N HIS A 173 -20.49 6.36 14.84
CA HIS A 173 -21.57 5.40 14.56
C HIS A 173 -22.87 6.08 14.13
N GLN A 174 -23.13 7.27 14.67
CA GLN A 174 -24.33 8.07 14.38
C GLN A 174 -24.06 9.15 13.33
N LYS A 175 -24.75 9.09 12.18
CA LYS A 175 -24.65 10.07 11.08
C LYS A 175 -24.85 11.52 11.54
N LYS A 176 -25.82 11.73 12.43
CA LYS A 176 -26.21 13.04 12.97
C LYS A 176 -25.04 13.77 13.64
N ALA A 177 -24.15 13.05 14.33
CA ALA A 177 -22.97 13.65 14.95
C ALA A 177 -22.02 14.24 13.90
N LEU A 178 -21.84 13.55 12.77
CA LEU A 178 -21.00 14.04 11.68
C LEU A 178 -21.62 15.20 10.90
N GLU A 179 -22.94 15.31 10.87
CA GLU A 179 -23.60 16.51 10.31
C GLU A 179 -23.30 17.77 11.11
N PHE A 180 -23.14 17.65 12.44
CA PHE A 180 -22.65 18.76 13.27
C PHE A 180 -21.17 19.05 12.98
N PHE A 181 -20.32 18.03 12.91
CA PHE A 181 -18.92 18.20 12.50
C PHE A 181 -18.79 18.96 11.17
N SER A 182 -19.55 18.55 10.14
CA SER A 182 -19.54 19.22 8.84
C SER A 182 -19.92 20.71 8.92
N LYS A 183 -20.85 21.08 9.81
CA LYS A 183 -21.26 22.48 10.03
C LYS A 183 -20.19 23.31 10.73
N GLU A 184 -19.34 22.68 11.54
CA GLU A 184 -18.28 23.34 12.31
C GLU A 184 -17.03 23.70 11.50
N ILE A 185 -16.92 23.21 10.26
CA ILE A 185 -15.77 23.51 9.38
C ILE A 185 -15.80 24.94 8.85
N ALA A 186 -16.98 25.45 8.44
CA ALA A 186 -17.07 26.79 7.85
C ALA A 186 -16.71 27.92 8.84
N PRO A 187 -17.18 27.92 10.10
CA PRO A 187 -16.77 28.91 11.09
C PRO A 187 -15.27 28.89 11.40
N ALA A 188 -14.59 27.74 11.23
CA ALA A 188 -13.15 27.67 11.41
C ALA A 188 -12.38 28.54 10.41
N GLY A 189 -12.88 28.63 9.17
CA GLY A 189 -12.29 29.45 8.11
C GLY A 189 -12.26 30.95 8.41
N THR A 190 -13.22 31.46 9.19
CA THR A 190 -13.34 32.90 9.48
C THR A 190 -12.96 33.26 10.91
N GLY A 191 -12.95 32.31 11.84
CA GLY A 191 -12.78 32.57 13.27
C GLY A 191 -11.60 31.87 13.95
N MET A 192 -10.79 31.08 13.24
CA MET A 192 -9.64 30.36 13.81
C MET A 192 -8.31 30.86 13.25
N ALA A 193 -7.33 29.96 13.04
CA ALA A 193 -5.96 30.35 12.75
C ALA A 193 -5.84 31.13 11.41
N PRO A 194 -5.11 32.26 11.37
CA PRO A 194 -4.94 33.04 10.16
C PRO A 194 -4.11 32.28 9.11
N GLY A 195 -4.51 32.42 7.85
CA GLY A 195 -3.89 31.72 6.71
C GLY A 195 -4.59 30.41 6.33
N LEU A 196 -5.63 30.00 7.07
CA LEU A 196 -6.55 28.94 6.66
C LEU A 196 -7.42 29.45 5.50
N THR A 197 -7.36 28.79 4.35
CA THR A 197 -8.07 29.17 3.13
C THR A 197 -8.43 27.93 2.32
N GLY A 198 -9.27 28.07 1.30
CA GLY A 198 -9.58 27.00 0.34
C GLY A 198 -10.06 25.70 1.01
N LEU A 199 -11.31 25.67 1.49
CA LEU A 199 -11.95 24.43 1.92
C LEU A 199 -12.20 23.54 0.69
N VAL A 200 -11.33 22.56 0.49
CA VAL A 200 -11.35 21.69 -0.70
C VAL A 200 -12.61 20.82 -0.65
N GLY A 201 -13.42 20.90 -1.70
CA GLY A 201 -14.73 20.22 -1.74
C GLY A 201 -15.82 20.88 -0.90
N GLY A 202 -15.56 22.03 -0.27
CA GLY A 202 -16.53 22.81 0.50
C GLY A 202 -16.89 22.16 1.85
N ARG A 203 -18.20 22.13 2.17
CA ARG A 203 -18.69 21.49 3.39
C ARG A 203 -18.48 19.97 3.29
N PRO A 204 -17.81 19.31 4.25
CA PRO A 204 -17.60 17.87 4.20
C PRO A 204 -18.88 17.06 4.11
N ARG A 205 -18.90 16.10 3.19
CA ARG A 205 -19.99 15.13 3.12
C ARG A 205 -19.82 14.07 4.21
N VAL A 206 -20.95 13.52 4.66
CA VAL A 206 -21.00 12.37 5.56
C VAL A 206 -21.26 11.13 4.71
N SER A 207 -20.36 10.16 4.76
CA SER A 207 -20.44 8.92 3.96
C SER A 207 -20.47 7.70 4.87
N PRO A 208 -21.25 6.65 4.55
CA PRO A 208 -21.20 5.40 5.30
C PRO A 208 -19.84 4.72 5.11
N ILE A 209 -19.39 3.98 6.12
CA ILE A 209 -18.25 3.08 6.01
C ILE A 209 -18.79 1.65 5.91
N LEU A 210 -18.41 0.94 4.86
CA LEU A 210 -18.61 -0.50 4.72
C LEU A 210 -17.27 -1.19 4.92
N ARG A 211 -17.01 -1.66 6.14
CA ARG A 211 -15.71 -2.25 6.46
C ARG A 211 -15.61 -3.63 5.83
N LEU A 212 -14.52 -3.85 5.10
CA LEU A 212 -14.19 -5.11 4.46
C LEU A 212 -13.30 -5.95 5.37
N PHE A 213 -13.58 -7.24 5.48
CA PHE A 213 -12.64 -8.22 6.04
C PHE A 213 -12.55 -9.42 5.10
N SER A 214 -11.31 -9.86 4.86
CA SER A 214 -11.03 -11.02 4.02
C SER A 214 -10.56 -12.19 4.87
N PHE A 215 -11.04 -13.38 4.56
CA PHE A 215 -10.75 -14.60 5.29
C PHE A 215 -10.85 -15.80 4.36
N MET A 216 -10.27 -16.92 4.81
CA MET A 216 -10.40 -18.19 4.11
C MET A 216 -11.55 -18.98 4.73
N TYR A 217 -12.42 -19.58 3.90
CA TYR A 217 -13.57 -20.36 4.36
C TYR A 217 -13.52 -21.78 3.78
N PRO A 218 -13.72 -22.86 4.56
CA PRO A 218 -13.62 -24.22 4.05
C PRO A 218 -14.63 -24.50 2.93
N LYS A 219 -14.16 -25.05 1.81
CA LYS A 219 -15.02 -25.33 0.64
C LYS A 219 -16.12 -26.34 0.97
N LYS A 220 -15.80 -27.33 1.80
CA LYS A 220 -16.73 -28.38 2.26
C LYS A 220 -17.95 -27.87 3.05
N ASP A 221 -17.85 -26.65 3.60
CA ASP A 221 -18.90 -26.04 4.41
C ASP A 221 -19.82 -25.13 3.56
N ILE A 222 -19.68 -25.14 2.23
CA ILE A 222 -20.53 -24.40 1.28
C ILE A 222 -21.29 -25.39 0.40
N GLU A 223 -22.61 -25.25 0.38
CA GLU A 223 -23.48 -25.88 -0.61
C GLU A 223 -23.75 -24.90 -1.76
N ILE A 224 -23.73 -25.40 -3.00
CA ILE A 224 -23.95 -24.58 -4.20
C ILE A 224 -25.21 -25.09 -4.89
N ASP A 225 -26.24 -24.24 -4.93
CA ASP A 225 -27.49 -24.51 -5.64
C ASP A 225 -27.61 -23.60 -6.87
N ILE A 226 -27.89 -24.20 -8.02
CA ILE A 226 -28.12 -23.48 -9.27
C ILE A 226 -29.63 -23.29 -9.44
N SER A 227 -30.06 -22.04 -9.55
CA SER A 227 -31.46 -21.68 -9.81
C SER A 227 -31.56 -20.85 -11.09
N LEU A 228 -32.51 -21.20 -11.95
CA LEU A 228 -32.78 -20.49 -13.19
C LEU A 228 -34.25 -20.06 -13.21
N ASN A 229 -34.49 -18.75 -13.44
CA ASN A 229 -35.84 -18.17 -13.45
C ASN A 229 -36.65 -18.44 -12.16
N GLY A 230 -35.97 -18.48 -11.01
CA GLY A 230 -36.62 -18.73 -9.71
C GLY A 230 -36.93 -20.21 -9.42
N ASN A 231 -36.64 -21.12 -10.34
CA ASN A 231 -36.75 -22.56 -10.11
C ASN A 231 -35.36 -23.14 -9.80
N HIS A 232 -35.27 -23.95 -8.74
CA HIS A 232 -34.08 -24.75 -8.48
C HIS A 232 -33.88 -25.74 -9.63
N VAL A 233 -32.67 -25.73 -10.21
CA VAL A 233 -32.30 -26.56 -11.36
C VAL A 233 -31.50 -27.77 -10.91
N GLU A 234 -30.44 -27.54 -10.13
CA GLU A 234 -29.57 -28.61 -9.64
C GLU A 234 -28.73 -28.15 -8.45
N LYS A 235 -28.30 -29.12 -7.63
CA LYS A 235 -27.21 -28.94 -6.67
C LYS A 235 -25.89 -29.15 -7.40
N PHE A 236 -25.01 -28.15 -7.38
CA PHE A 236 -23.69 -28.24 -7.99
C PHE A 236 -22.70 -28.84 -6.99
N GLU A 237 -22.12 -29.97 -7.38
CA GLU A 237 -21.02 -30.59 -6.66
C GLU A 237 -19.70 -30.25 -7.36
N PRO A 238 -18.81 -29.46 -6.73
CA PRO A 238 -17.51 -29.15 -7.32
C PRO A 238 -16.72 -30.43 -7.59
N GLN A 239 -16.09 -30.51 -8.77
CA GLN A 239 -15.19 -31.61 -9.09
C GLN A 239 -14.05 -31.67 -8.07
N GLU A 240 -13.74 -32.88 -7.58
CA GLU A 240 -12.56 -33.09 -6.74
C GLU A 240 -11.28 -32.81 -7.54
N ILE A 241 -10.59 -31.76 -7.13
CA ILE A 241 -9.26 -31.42 -7.65
C ILE A 241 -8.23 -31.60 -6.54
N PRO A 242 -6.98 -31.97 -6.87
CA PRO A 242 -5.90 -31.97 -5.89
C PRO A 242 -5.82 -30.63 -5.18
N VAL A 243 -5.81 -30.65 -3.86
CA VAL A 243 -5.60 -29.48 -3.01
C VAL A 243 -4.34 -29.66 -2.19
N ALA A 244 -3.72 -28.55 -1.80
CA ALA A 244 -2.53 -28.55 -0.97
C ALA A 244 -2.66 -27.54 0.19
N GLU A 245 -1.92 -27.81 1.26
CA GLU A 245 -1.72 -26.87 2.36
C GLU A 245 -0.39 -26.13 2.18
N TYR A 246 -0.43 -24.83 2.44
CA TYR A 246 0.73 -23.96 2.36
C TYR A 246 0.95 -23.32 3.72
N PRO A 247 1.77 -23.94 4.59
CA PRO A 247 2.06 -23.35 5.90
C PRO A 247 2.67 -21.97 5.69
N LYS A 248 2.28 -21.00 6.52
CA LYS A 248 2.90 -19.66 6.50
C LYS A 248 4.41 -19.85 6.53
N ALA A 249 5.09 -19.26 5.55
CA ALA A 249 6.54 -19.27 5.55
C ALA A 249 7.02 -18.71 6.90
N LYS A 250 7.77 -19.51 7.66
CA LYS A 250 8.68 -18.92 8.65
C LYS A 250 9.55 -17.94 7.88
N GLU A 251 9.91 -16.81 8.49
CA GLU A 251 10.82 -15.83 7.89
C GLU A 251 11.90 -16.62 7.15
N GLN A 252 11.95 -16.48 5.82
CA GLN A 252 12.90 -17.24 5.03
C GLN A 252 14.26 -16.68 5.44
N HIS A 253 14.88 -17.28 6.45
CA HIS A 253 16.31 -17.18 6.66
C HIS A 253 16.92 -17.94 5.49
N VAL A 254 16.96 -17.29 4.32
CA VAL A 254 17.90 -17.72 3.30
C VAL A 254 19.26 -17.45 3.94
N VAL A 255 19.89 -18.55 4.34
CA VAL A 255 21.25 -18.67 4.85
C VAL A 255 22.19 -18.32 3.71
N ASP A 256 22.18 -17.06 3.29
CA ASP A 256 23.36 -16.45 2.75
C ASP A 256 23.66 -15.30 3.70
N GLU A 257 24.41 -15.57 4.77
CA GLU A 257 25.30 -14.54 5.29
C GLU A 257 26.30 -14.26 4.16
N VAL A 258 25.86 -13.51 3.14
CA VAL A 258 26.78 -12.95 2.16
C VAL A 258 27.57 -11.94 2.94
N ILE A 259 28.80 -12.31 3.30
CA ILE A 259 29.77 -11.36 3.81
C ILE A 259 30.03 -10.39 2.66
N VAL A 260 29.33 -9.26 2.70
CA VAL A 260 29.54 -8.18 1.75
C VAL A 260 30.81 -7.43 2.12
N GLN A 261 31.54 -6.97 1.11
CA GLN A 261 32.66 -6.07 1.35
C GLN A 261 32.11 -4.76 1.88
N THR A 262 32.58 -4.31 3.04
CA THR A 262 32.18 -3.01 3.59
C THR A 262 32.96 -1.91 2.88
N GLY A 263 32.28 -0.82 2.53
CA GLY A 263 32.91 0.41 2.04
C GLY A 263 32.62 1.60 2.95
N ASN A 264 32.90 2.80 2.46
CA ASN A 264 32.68 4.06 3.19
C ASN A 264 31.60 4.95 2.56
N LYS A 265 30.86 4.45 1.57
CA LYS A 265 29.78 5.20 0.90
C LYS A 265 28.45 4.94 1.57
N SER A 266 27.53 5.87 1.39
CA SER A 266 26.13 5.74 1.76
C SER A 266 25.27 6.23 0.61
N TYR A 267 24.19 5.51 0.33
CA TYR A 267 23.28 5.78 -0.78
C TYR A 267 21.84 5.88 -0.25
N ARG A 268 21.01 6.71 -0.89
CA ARG A 268 19.56 6.60 -0.69
C ARG A 268 19.10 5.33 -1.38
N LEU A 269 18.05 4.70 -0.86
CA LEU A 269 17.47 3.51 -1.48
C LEU A 269 17.01 3.82 -2.92
N GLU A 270 16.57 5.06 -3.20
CA GLU A 270 16.29 5.58 -4.55
C GLU A 270 17.39 5.30 -5.58
N ASP A 271 18.65 5.46 -5.16
CA ASP A 271 19.80 5.28 -6.02
C ASP A 271 20.07 3.79 -6.31
N LEU A 272 19.63 2.90 -5.41
CA LEU A 272 19.99 1.48 -5.41
C LEU A 272 18.85 0.55 -5.86
N ALA A 273 17.60 0.98 -5.75
CA ALA A 273 16.43 0.13 -5.97
C ALA A 273 15.24 0.87 -6.60
N TYR A 274 14.39 0.10 -7.28
CA TYR A 274 13.01 0.47 -7.60
C TYR A 274 12.09 0.00 -6.47
N THR A 275 10.97 0.71 -6.27
CA THR A 275 10.00 0.30 -5.25
C THR A 275 8.56 0.51 -5.70
N ARG A 276 7.69 -0.40 -5.26
CA ARG A 276 6.25 -0.30 -5.47
C ARG A 276 5.51 -0.78 -4.24
N SER A 277 4.41 -0.12 -3.88
CA SER A 277 3.59 -0.51 -2.75
C SER A 277 2.10 -0.42 -3.06
N GLY A 278 1.30 -1.20 -2.34
CA GLY A 278 -0.15 -1.24 -2.48
C GLY A 278 -0.83 -1.93 -1.30
N ASP A 279 -2.16 -1.91 -1.28
CA ASP A 279 -2.94 -2.48 -0.19
C ASP A 279 -3.41 -3.92 -0.44
N LYS A 280 -3.58 -4.66 0.65
CA LYS A 280 -4.32 -5.92 0.68
C LYS A 280 -5.26 -5.97 1.88
N GLY A 281 -6.33 -5.19 1.83
CA GLY A 281 -7.18 -4.98 3.00
C GLY A 281 -6.53 -3.98 3.96
N ASN A 282 -6.29 -4.35 5.23
CA ASN A 282 -5.62 -3.45 6.21
C ASN A 282 -4.09 -3.60 6.24
N MET A 283 -3.49 -4.33 5.30
CA MET A 283 -2.03 -4.44 5.20
C MET A 283 -1.53 -3.74 3.94
N CYS A 284 -0.30 -3.24 3.99
CA CYS A 284 0.41 -2.71 2.84
C CYS A 284 1.57 -3.64 2.48
N ASN A 285 1.81 -3.87 1.20
CA ASN A 285 3.04 -4.50 0.74
C ASN A 285 4.00 -3.44 0.17
N ILE A 286 5.32 -3.67 0.27
CA ILE A 286 6.36 -2.86 -0.35
C ILE A 286 7.33 -3.81 -1.05
N GLY A 287 7.31 -3.82 -2.37
CA GLY A 287 8.33 -4.44 -3.19
C GLY A 287 9.56 -3.54 -3.31
N VAL A 288 10.74 -4.13 -3.19
CA VAL A 288 12.05 -3.48 -3.37
C VAL A 288 12.86 -4.32 -4.35
N ILE A 289 13.22 -3.75 -5.50
CA ILE A 289 13.92 -4.44 -6.58
C ILE A 289 15.28 -3.79 -6.75
N ALA A 290 16.36 -4.54 -6.55
CA ALA A 290 17.70 -4.00 -6.74
C ALA A 290 17.89 -3.59 -8.20
N ARG A 291 18.43 -2.39 -8.45
CA ARG A 291 18.68 -1.95 -9.84
C ARG A 291 19.72 -2.81 -10.55
N HIS A 292 20.64 -3.41 -9.79
CA HIS A 292 21.66 -4.32 -10.30
C HIS A 292 21.83 -5.51 -9.33
N PRO A 293 22.08 -6.75 -9.82
CA PRO A 293 22.23 -7.93 -8.96
C PRO A 293 23.33 -7.78 -7.88
N ALA A 294 24.43 -7.07 -8.19
CA ALA A 294 25.52 -6.82 -7.23
C ALA A 294 25.11 -5.93 -6.04
N ILE A 295 24.00 -5.20 -6.14
CA ILE A 295 23.49 -4.32 -5.08
C ILE A 295 22.64 -5.10 -4.07
N LEU A 296 21.98 -6.18 -4.51
CA LEU A 296 21.03 -6.95 -3.70
C LEU A 296 21.62 -7.41 -2.34
N PRO A 297 22.86 -7.92 -2.24
CA PRO A 297 23.42 -8.33 -0.94
C PRO A 297 23.43 -7.22 0.11
N TYR A 298 23.74 -5.98 -0.28
CA TYR A 298 23.75 -4.82 0.63
C TYR A 298 22.34 -4.46 1.10
N LEU A 299 21.36 -4.53 0.19
CA LEU A 299 19.95 -4.33 0.53
C LEU A 299 19.46 -5.42 1.49
N ARG A 300 19.78 -6.69 1.24
CA ARG A 300 19.40 -7.83 2.11
C ARG A 300 19.93 -7.65 3.54
N GLN A 301 21.14 -7.13 3.70
CA GLN A 301 21.76 -6.94 5.00
C GLN A 301 21.08 -5.84 5.83
N GLN A 302 20.68 -4.73 5.21
CA GLN A 302 20.24 -3.53 5.93
C GLN A 302 18.72 -3.32 5.92
N LEU A 303 18.03 -3.69 4.83
CA LEU A 303 16.56 -3.68 4.76
C LEU A 303 16.01 -4.97 5.37
N THR A 304 16.17 -5.11 6.68
CA THR A 304 15.56 -6.19 7.46
C THR A 304 14.08 -5.89 7.75
N SER A 305 13.32 -6.92 8.11
CA SER A 305 11.94 -6.77 8.58
C SER A 305 11.86 -5.74 9.72
N GLN A 306 12.83 -5.78 10.64
CA GLN A 306 12.92 -4.88 11.79
C GLN A 306 13.26 -3.44 11.37
N ALA A 307 14.14 -3.26 10.39
CA ALA A 307 14.48 -1.93 9.87
C ALA A 307 13.26 -1.27 9.23
N VAL A 308 12.53 -2.00 8.37
CA VAL A 308 11.30 -1.51 7.72
C VAL A 308 10.20 -1.27 8.75
N GLN A 309 10.02 -2.17 9.72
CA GLN A 309 9.07 -1.99 10.81
C GLN A 309 9.37 -0.73 11.63
N LYS A 310 10.64 -0.49 11.96
CA LYS A 310 11.06 0.72 12.69
C LYS A 310 10.78 1.97 11.87
N TYR A 311 11.11 1.94 10.58
CA TYR A 311 10.91 3.06 9.65
C TYR A 311 9.43 3.48 9.56
N PHE A 312 8.51 2.52 9.52
CA PHE A 312 7.06 2.76 9.44
C PHE A 312 6.33 2.62 10.78
N SER A 313 7.04 2.68 11.91
CA SER A 313 6.48 2.39 13.24
C SER A 313 5.27 3.26 13.59
N HIS A 314 5.22 4.51 13.11
CA HIS A 314 4.12 5.46 13.31
C HIS A 314 2.86 5.16 12.50
N LEU A 315 2.92 4.23 11.54
CA LEU A 315 1.80 3.87 10.66
C LEU A 315 1.08 2.60 11.10
N PHE A 316 1.63 1.80 12.01
CA PHE A 316 0.95 0.62 12.54
C PHE A 316 -0.19 1.02 13.48
N ASP A 317 -1.33 0.35 13.36
CA ASP A 317 -2.48 0.54 14.24
C ASP A 317 -2.13 0.11 15.68
N ASN A 318 -1.27 -0.91 15.83
CA ASN A 318 -0.67 -1.32 17.11
C ASN A 318 0.84 -1.59 16.94
N PRO A 319 1.70 -0.57 17.13
CA PRO A 319 3.14 -0.68 16.89
C PRO A 319 3.83 -1.74 17.77
N SER A 320 3.32 -2.01 18.98
CA SER A 320 3.90 -2.99 19.90
C SER A 320 3.70 -4.44 19.45
N ASN A 321 2.67 -4.69 18.65
CA ASN A 321 2.37 -6.01 18.08
C ASN A 321 2.69 -6.09 16.57
N ALA A 322 3.25 -5.04 16.00
CA ALA A 322 3.60 -5.01 14.59
C ALA A 322 4.67 -6.08 14.29
N SER A 323 4.47 -6.79 13.18
CA SER A 323 5.41 -7.79 12.67
C SER A 323 5.45 -7.68 11.16
N VAL A 324 6.48 -7.01 10.65
CA VAL A 324 6.75 -6.96 9.21
C VAL A 324 7.28 -8.31 8.77
N GLN A 325 6.78 -8.79 7.63
CA GLN A 325 7.26 -10.02 7.00
C GLN A 325 8.09 -9.65 5.78
N ARG A 326 9.27 -10.25 5.63
CA ARG A 326 10.11 -10.10 4.44
C ARG A 326 10.16 -11.40 3.66
N TYR A 327 9.88 -11.31 2.36
CA TYR A 327 9.93 -12.39 1.39
C TYR A 327 10.95 -12.07 0.30
N TYR A 328 11.61 -13.09 -0.23
CA TYR A 328 12.54 -12.92 -1.35
C TYR A 328 11.86 -13.21 -2.69
N VAL A 329 12.23 -12.42 -3.70
CA VAL A 329 11.80 -12.60 -5.10
C VAL A 329 13.07 -12.67 -5.96
N PRO A 330 13.86 -13.76 -5.84
CA PRO A 330 15.19 -13.85 -6.42
C PRO A 330 15.23 -13.71 -7.94
N GLY A 331 14.19 -14.13 -8.67
CA GLY A 331 14.15 -14.06 -10.13
C GLY A 331 14.23 -12.64 -10.70
N ILE A 332 13.86 -11.62 -9.91
CA ILE A 332 13.99 -10.20 -10.25
C ILE A 332 14.96 -9.46 -9.33
N HIS A 333 15.80 -10.17 -8.58
CA HIS A 333 16.69 -9.59 -7.57
C HIS A 333 15.96 -8.70 -6.55
N GLY A 334 14.77 -9.14 -6.12
CA GLY A 334 13.86 -8.35 -5.29
C GLY A 334 13.57 -8.92 -3.91
N MET A 335 12.92 -8.10 -3.11
CA MET A 335 12.31 -8.43 -1.81
C MET A 335 10.90 -7.86 -1.75
N ASN A 336 9.99 -8.54 -1.07
CA ASN A 336 8.66 -8.02 -0.75
C ASN A 336 8.48 -7.96 0.77
N PHE A 337 8.10 -6.78 1.26
CA PHE A 337 7.76 -6.57 2.67
C PHE A 337 6.25 -6.49 2.81
N VAL A 338 5.68 -7.23 3.75
CA VAL A 338 4.26 -7.11 4.10
C VAL A 338 4.17 -6.48 5.48
N LEU A 339 3.41 -5.40 5.58
CA LEU A 339 3.17 -4.61 6.78
C LEU A 339 1.70 -4.80 7.21
N PRO A 340 1.39 -5.77 8.10
CA PRO A 340 0.04 -5.97 8.60
C PRO A 340 -0.46 -4.79 9.40
N GLU A 341 -1.75 -4.48 9.30
CA GLU A 341 -2.44 -3.45 10.10
C GLU A 341 -1.77 -2.07 10.08
N SER A 342 -1.23 -1.70 8.91
CA SER A 342 -0.51 -0.44 8.72
C SER A 342 -1.33 0.63 8.03
N LEU A 343 -2.60 0.39 7.69
CA LEU A 343 -3.41 1.28 6.85
C LEU A 343 -4.56 1.99 7.58
N GLY A 344 -4.77 1.78 8.88
CA GLY A 344 -5.83 2.46 9.62
C GLY A 344 -7.24 1.90 9.39
N GLY A 345 -7.35 0.63 9.01
CA GLY A 345 -8.59 -0.04 8.61
C GLY A 345 -8.69 -0.35 7.11
N GLY A 346 -7.63 -0.11 6.33
CA GLY A 346 -7.58 -0.38 4.89
C GLY A 346 -8.32 0.64 4.03
N GLY A 347 -8.23 0.48 2.70
CA GLY A 347 -8.72 1.45 1.71
C GLY A 347 -10.11 2.02 1.96
N VAL A 348 -11.04 1.19 2.46
CA VAL A 348 -12.43 1.60 2.68
C VAL A 348 -12.63 2.29 4.04
N ALA A 349 -12.05 1.75 5.11
CA ALA A 349 -12.32 2.21 6.49
C ALA A 349 -11.26 3.16 7.06
N SER A 350 -10.17 3.40 6.35
CA SER A 350 -9.11 4.32 6.77
C SER A 350 -9.57 5.77 6.81
N LEU A 351 -8.98 6.53 7.73
CA LEU A 351 -9.15 7.98 7.84
C LEU A 351 -7.96 8.76 7.25
N ARG A 352 -6.92 8.06 6.80
CA ARG A 352 -5.66 8.65 6.31
C ARG A 352 -5.80 9.23 4.91
N SER A 353 -4.89 10.13 4.55
CA SER A 353 -4.80 10.70 3.20
C SER A 353 -4.35 9.69 2.13
N ASP A 354 -3.48 8.75 2.51
CA ASP A 354 -3.08 7.58 1.70
C ASP A 354 -3.65 6.29 2.33
N PRO A 355 -4.93 5.96 2.08
CA PRO A 355 -5.58 4.79 2.68
C PRO A 355 -5.13 3.47 2.04
N GLN A 356 -4.38 3.52 0.93
CA GLN A 356 -3.92 2.35 0.17
C GLN A 356 -2.42 2.09 0.31
N GLY A 357 -1.68 2.97 1.01
CA GLY A 357 -0.23 2.84 1.16
C GLY A 357 0.54 2.98 -0.16
N LYS A 358 -0.02 3.68 -1.15
CA LYS A 358 0.63 3.86 -2.46
C LYS A 358 1.90 4.68 -2.37
N ALA A 359 2.05 5.49 -1.33
CA ALA A 359 3.25 6.27 -1.09
C ALA A 359 4.32 5.50 -0.31
N TYR A 360 4.04 4.33 0.28
CA TYR A 360 4.97 3.70 1.22
C TYR A 360 6.29 3.28 0.57
N GLY A 361 6.25 2.72 -0.65
CA GLY A 361 7.46 2.43 -1.41
C GLY A 361 8.27 3.70 -1.67
N GLN A 362 7.60 4.77 -2.08
CA GLN A 362 8.24 6.07 -2.35
C GLN A 362 8.84 6.70 -1.10
N MET A 363 8.20 6.57 0.06
CA MET A 363 8.76 7.00 1.34
C MET A 363 10.01 6.17 1.69
N LEU A 364 9.97 4.85 1.48
CA LEU A 364 11.11 3.98 1.77
C LEU A 364 12.34 4.30 0.91
N LEU A 365 12.18 4.95 -0.24
CA LEU A 365 13.30 5.41 -1.08
C LEU A 365 14.26 6.37 -0.35
N ASP A 366 13.80 7.04 0.70
CA ASP A 366 14.61 7.89 1.58
C ASP A 366 15.46 7.11 2.60
N PHE A 367 15.29 5.79 2.70
CA PHE A 367 16.12 4.97 3.57
C PHE A 367 17.59 5.04 3.13
N ILE A 368 18.50 5.25 4.09
CA ILE A 368 19.94 5.32 3.83
C ILE A 368 20.59 3.96 4.05
N VAL A 369 21.14 3.41 2.98
CA VAL A 369 21.98 2.21 3.00
C VAL A 369 23.43 2.65 3.19
N LYS A 370 24.07 2.19 4.25
CA LYS A 370 25.40 2.63 4.71
C LYS A 370 26.48 1.58 4.47
N ASP A 371 27.74 1.97 4.66
CA ASP A 371 28.89 1.06 4.65
C ASP A 371 29.01 0.24 3.35
N VAL A 372 28.61 0.84 2.22
CA VAL A 372 28.63 0.22 0.89
C VAL A 372 29.92 0.62 0.16
N PRO A 373 30.55 -0.27 -0.64
CA PRO A 373 31.58 0.11 -1.60
C PRO A 373 31.07 1.11 -2.63
N ASP A 374 31.97 1.63 -3.45
CA ASP A 374 31.57 2.48 -4.57
C ASP A 374 30.76 1.66 -5.60
N MET A 375 29.49 2.01 -5.76
CA MET A 375 28.55 1.35 -6.67
C MET A 375 28.37 2.12 -7.98
N ASP A 376 29.09 3.23 -8.20
CA ASP A 376 28.86 4.13 -9.32
C ASP A 376 29.05 3.44 -10.68
N GLN A 377 29.91 2.41 -10.76
CA GLN A 377 30.07 1.62 -11.98
C GLN A 377 28.76 0.90 -12.37
N TYR A 378 28.10 0.24 -11.41
CA TYR A 378 26.86 -0.49 -11.66
C TYR A 378 25.72 0.49 -11.95
N LEU A 379 25.65 1.60 -11.21
CA LEU A 379 24.60 2.60 -11.39
C LEU A 379 24.68 3.34 -12.75
N LYS A 380 25.85 3.42 -13.37
CA LYS A 380 26.04 3.98 -14.72
C LYS A 380 25.56 3.03 -15.82
N GLU A 381 25.58 1.72 -15.60
CA GLU A 381 25.11 0.74 -16.58
C GLU A 381 23.58 0.76 -16.76
N ILE A 382 22.86 1.36 -15.80
CA ILE A 382 21.39 1.38 -15.72
C ILE A 382 20.78 2.72 -16.20
N LYS A 383 21.59 3.78 -16.34
CA LYS A 383 21.15 5.12 -16.80
C LYS A 383 21.34 5.27 -18.30
#